data_AF-A0A222EZE2-F1
#
_entry.id   AF-A0A222EZE2-F1
#
_cell.length_a   1.000
_cell.length_b   1.000
_cell.length_c   1.000
_cell.angle_alpha   90.00
_cell.angle_beta   90.00
_cell.angle_gamma   90.00
#
_symmetry.space_group_name_H-M   'P 1'
#
loop_
_entity.id
_entity.type
_entity.pdbx_description
1 polymer ?
#
loop_
_entity_poly.entity_id
_entity_poly.type
_entity_poly.pdbx_seq_one_letter_code
_entity_poly.pdbx_strand_id
1 'polypeptide(L)'
;MKTIYLIAAIVGTLLPWSFFAAFLAQNGIDLPLFLAQIFATGPAIGFTVDLLISCAVFWIWSFRDARENNVAGWRLTIPAIWLVGLSLGLPLYLWLRERALEKQPGPIHA
;
A
#
# COMPACT_ATOMS: atom_id res chain seq x y z
N MET A 1 -6.22 16.66 3.11
CA MET A 1 -5.92 15.62 2.10
C MET A 1 -6.52 14.25 2.43
N LYS A 2 -6.90 13.99 3.69
CA LYS A 2 -7.47 12.72 4.17
C LYS A 2 -8.50 12.04 3.28
N THR A 3 -9.48 12.77 2.76
CA THR A 3 -10.53 12.20 1.91
C THR A 3 -9.95 11.62 0.62
N ILE A 4 -8.96 12.28 0.02
CA ILE A 4 -8.28 11.80 -1.18
C ILE A 4 -7.54 10.50 -0.88
N TYR A 5 -6.82 10.43 0.24
CA TYR A 5 -6.14 9.20 0.65
C TYR A 5 -7.12 8.06 0.95
N LEU A 6 -8.26 8.36 1.55
CA LEU A 6 -9.27 7.35 1.83
C LEU A 6 -9.91 6.80 0.54
N ILE A 7 -10.22 7.68 -0.42
CA ILE A 7 -10.71 7.27 -1.75
C ILE A 7 -9.63 6.45 -2.47
N ALA A 8 -8.38 6.89 -2.45
CA ALA A 8 -7.26 6.17 -3.06
C ALA A 8 -7.05 4.79 -2.43
N ALA A 9 -7.23 4.65 -1.11
CA ALA A 9 -7.17 3.37 -0.42
C ALA A 9 -8.28 2.42 -0.88
N ILE A 10 -9.51 2.93 -1.01
CA ILE A 10 -10.66 2.13 -1.50
C ILE A 10 -10.41 1.67 -2.94
N VAL A 11 -10.08 2.60 -3.83
CA VAL A 11 -9.81 2.30 -5.25
C VAL A 11 -8.62 1.35 -5.38
N GLY A 12 -7.54 1.61 -4.64
CA GLY A 12 -6.33 0.81 -4.60
C GLY A 12 -6.53 -0.59 -3.99
N THR A 13 -7.67 -0.85 -3.34
CA THR A 13 -8.08 -2.18 -2.88
C THR A 13 -8.99 -2.87 -3.89
N LEU A 14 -10.04 -2.18 -4.32
CA LEU A 14 -11.09 -2.77 -5.16
C LEU A 14 -10.58 -3.14 -6.55
N LEU A 15 -9.75 -2.29 -7.17
CA LEU A 15 -9.26 -2.56 -8.52
C LEU A 15 -8.36 -3.80 -8.55
N PRO A 16 -7.28 -3.93 -7.75
CA PRO A 16 -6.47 -5.15 -7.75
C PRO A 16 -7.30 -6.39 -7.43
N TRP A 17 -8.16 -6.32 -6.41
CA TRP A 17 -8.99 -7.47 -6.02
C TRP A 17 -9.97 -7.92 -7.12
N SER A 18 -10.46 -7.02 -7.98
CA SER A 18 -11.29 -7.41 -9.12
C SER A 18 -10.54 -8.27 -10.13
N PHE A 19 -9.26 -7.97 -10.40
CA PHE A 19 -8.42 -8.77 -11.29
C PHE A 19 -8.03 -10.10 -10.65
N PHE A 20 -7.69 -10.10 -9.35
CA PHE A 20 -7.44 -11.33 -8.60
C PHE A 20 -8.67 -12.24 -8.56
N ALA A 21 -9.86 -11.69 -8.30
CA ALA A 21 -11.11 -12.44 -8.29
C ALA A 21 -11.41 -13.06 -9.66
N ALA A 22 -11.17 -12.33 -10.76
CA ALA A 22 -11.31 -12.86 -12.11
C ALA A 22 -10.31 -14.00 -12.39
N PHE A 23 -9.06 -13.88 -11.94
CA PHE A 23 -8.06 -14.94 -12.06
C PHE A 23 -8.46 -16.19 -11.25
N LEU A 24 -8.89 -16.01 -9.99
CA LEU A 24 -9.36 -17.10 -9.13
C LEU A 24 -10.60 -17.80 -9.71
N ALA A 25 -11.53 -17.05 -10.31
CA ALA A 25 -12.71 -17.62 -10.94
C ALA A 25 -12.38 -18.48 -12.17
N GLN A 26 -11.31 -18.14 -12.89
CA GLN A 26 -10.90 -18.85 -14.11
C GLN A 26 -9.94 -20.01 -13.85
N ASN A 27 -9.02 -19.87 -12.89
CA ASN A 27 -7.90 -20.80 -12.69
C ASN A 27 -7.92 -21.47 -11.31
N GLY A 28 -8.81 -21.06 -10.40
CA GLY A 28 -8.78 -21.46 -9.00
C GLY A 28 -7.62 -20.80 -8.22
N ILE A 29 -7.30 -21.37 -7.06
CA ILE A 29 -6.16 -20.93 -6.25
C ILE A 29 -4.89 -21.61 -6.79
N ASP A 30 -4.39 -21.14 -7.94
CA ASP A 30 -3.16 -21.63 -8.57
C ASP A 30 -2.04 -20.59 -8.47
N LEU A 31 -1.31 -20.63 -7.34
CA LEU A 31 -0.20 -19.73 -7.08
C LEU A 31 0.99 -19.94 -8.05
N PRO A 32 1.39 -21.17 -8.41
CA PRO A 32 2.41 -21.40 -9.44
C PRO A 32 2.06 -20.75 -10.79
N LEU A 33 0.82 -20.89 -11.27
CA LEU A 33 0.39 -20.28 -12.53
C LEU A 33 0.39 -18.75 -12.44
N PHE A 34 -0.06 -18.19 -11.32
CA PHE A 34 -0.04 -16.75 -11.09
C PHE A 34 1.39 -16.19 -11.20
N LEU A 35 2.35 -16.84 -10.53
CA LEU A 35 3.76 -16.46 -10.60
C LEU A 35 4.32 -16.59 -12.04
N ALA A 36 3.99 -17.68 -12.74
CA ALA A 36 4.41 -17.86 -14.12
C ALA A 36 3.91 -16.72 -15.03
N GLN A 37 2.68 -16.23 -14.82
CA GLN A 37 2.08 -15.16 -15.62
C GLN A 37 2.70 -13.79 -15.36
N ILE A 38 2.97 -13.42 -14.10
CA ILE A 38 3.60 -12.11 -13.79
C ILE A 38 5.07 -12.05 -14.23
N PHE A 39 5.73 -13.20 -14.41
CA PHE A 39 7.07 -13.32 -14.97
C PHE A 39 7.10 -13.80 -16.43
N ALA A 40 5.97 -13.85 -17.13
CA ALA A 40 5.89 -14.38 -18.50
C ALA A 40 6.44 -13.43 -19.57
N THR A 41 6.39 -12.12 -19.33
CA THR A 41 6.73 -11.11 -20.34
C THR A 41 7.61 -10.00 -19.76
N GLY A 42 8.48 -9.42 -20.59
CA GLY A 42 9.34 -8.31 -20.17
C GLY A 42 8.61 -7.16 -19.46
N PRO A 43 7.47 -6.65 -19.98
CA PRO A 43 6.70 -5.61 -19.31
C PRO A 43 6.14 -6.04 -17.94
N ALA A 44 5.60 -7.26 -17.83
CA ALA A 44 5.06 -7.76 -16.56
C ALA A 44 6.15 -7.91 -15.48
N ILE A 45 7.33 -8.39 -15.89
CA ILE A 45 8.52 -8.43 -15.03
C ILE A 45 8.90 -7.01 -14.59
N GLY A 46 8.95 -6.06 -15.53
CA GLY A 46 9.27 -4.66 -15.25
C GLY A 46 8.33 -4.05 -14.20
N PHE A 47 7.01 -4.21 -14.36
CA PHE A 47 6.04 -3.74 -13.39
C PHE A 47 6.16 -4.43 -12.03
N THR A 48 6.42 -5.74 -12.01
CA THR A 48 6.59 -6.51 -10.77
C THR A 48 7.82 -6.01 -10.01
N VAL A 49 8.95 -5.84 -10.70
CA VAL A 49 10.20 -5.35 -10.09
C VAL A 49 10.03 -3.90 -9.59
N ASP A 50 9.42 -3.03 -10.38
CA ASP A 50 9.11 -1.65 -9.98
C ASP A 50 8.25 -1.58 -8.71
N LEU A 51 7.21 -2.42 -8.63
CA LEU A 51 6.35 -2.52 -7.46
C LEU A 51 7.12 -3.03 -6.23
N LEU A 52 7.97 -4.06 -6.38
CA LEU A 52 8.77 -4.60 -5.27
C LEU A 52 9.76 -3.58 -4.72
N ILE A 53 10.47 -2.87 -5.61
CA ILE A 53 11.40 -1.80 -5.20
C ILE A 53 10.63 -0.68 -4.51
N SER A 54 9.50 -0.25 -5.06
CA SER A 54 8.66 0.80 -4.46
C SER A 54 8.14 0.40 -3.08
N CYS A 55 7.71 -0.86 -2.90
CA CYS A 55 7.33 -1.40 -1.58
C CYS A 55 8.50 -1.36 -0.58
N ALA A 56 9.69 -1.77 -0.99
CA ALA A 56 10.87 -1.79 -0.12
C ALA A 56 11.26 -0.37 0.32
N VAL A 57 11.35 0.57 -0.62
CA VAL A 57 11.65 1.99 -0.33
C VAL A 57 10.57 2.59 0.57
N PHE A 58 9.30 2.30 0.29
CA PHE A 58 8.18 2.77 1.10
C PHE A 58 8.23 2.25 2.54
N TRP A 59 8.60 0.99 2.77
CA TRP A 59 8.75 0.48 4.13
C TRP A 59 9.84 1.20 4.92
N ILE A 60 11.00 1.41 4.31
CA ILE A 60 12.12 2.11 4.96
C ILE A 60 11.71 3.55 5.29
N TRP A 61 11.14 4.26 4.31
CA TRP A 61 10.70 5.65 4.48
C TRP A 61 9.58 5.77 5.51
N SER A 62 8.51 4.97 5.39
CA SER A 62 7.36 5.04 6.29
C SER A 62 7.72 4.63 7.72
N PHE A 63 8.64 3.69 7.92
CA PHE A 63 9.13 3.34 9.25
C PHE A 63 9.81 4.54 9.93
N ARG A 64 10.68 5.23 9.19
CA ARG A 64 11.38 6.42 9.70
C ARG A 64 10.39 7.55 10.00
N ASP A 65 9.54 7.90 9.03
CA ASP A 65 8.55 8.98 9.17
C ASP A 65 7.53 8.68 10.28
N ALA A 66 7.15 7.42 10.49
CA ALA A 66 6.23 7.03 11.56
C ALA A 66 6.83 7.25 12.95
N ARG A 67 8.13 6.99 13.09
CA ARG A 67 8.88 7.21 14.33
C ARG A 67 9.08 8.70 14.61
N GLU A 68 9.37 9.49 13.58
CA GLU A 68 9.57 10.94 13.70
C GLU A 68 8.27 11.69 14.02
N ASN A 69 7.14 11.29 13.40
CA ASN A 69 5.86 11.97 13.54
C ASN A 69 4.90 11.30 14.55
N ASN A 70 5.35 10.29 15.31
CA ASN A 70 4.54 9.51 16.24
C ASN A 70 3.23 8.98 15.62
N VAL A 71 3.32 8.42 14.41
CA VAL A 71 2.16 7.90 13.68
C VAL A 71 1.67 6.60 14.32
N ALA A 72 0.71 6.72 15.24
CA ALA A 72 0.05 5.57 15.86
C ALA A 72 -0.68 4.75 14.78
N GLY A 73 -0.31 3.47 14.66
CA GLY A 73 -0.94 2.55 13.70
C GLY A 73 -0.13 2.24 12.45
N TRP A 74 1.15 2.68 12.34
CA TRP A 74 2.03 2.28 11.22
C TRP A 74 2.04 0.77 10.96
N ARG A 75 1.94 -0.07 12.00
CA ARG A 75 1.88 -1.53 11.86
C ARG A 75 0.73 -2.04 10.98
N LEU A 76 -0.32 -1.25 10.75
CA LEU A 76 -1.43 -1.59 9.84
C LEU A 76 -1.03 -1.50 8.36
N THR A 77 0.02 -0.76 8.01
CA THR A 77 0.50 -0.65 6.63
C THR A 77 1.20 -1.92 6.17
N ILE A 78 1.79 -2.68 7.10
CA ILE A 78 2.42 -3.97 6.82
C ILE A 78 1.40 -4.97 6.23
N PRO A 79 0.32 -5.37 6.93
CA PRO A 79 -0.64 -6.30 6.37
C PRO A 79 -1.34 -5.72 5.13
N ALA A 80 -1.52 -4.40 5.02
CA ALA A 80 -2.08 -3.78 3.82
C ALA A 80 -1.21 -4.02 2.58
N ILE A 81 0.12 -3.92 2.71
CA ILE A 81 1.06 -4.17 1.61
C ILE A 81 1.11 -5.66 1.25
N TRP A 82 1.05 -6.55 2.24
CA TRP A 82 1.05 -7.99 2.00
C TRP A 82 -0.26 -8.52 1.41
N LEU A 83 -1.41 -7.98 1.83
CA LEU A 83 -2.73 -8.46 1.40
C LEU A 83 -3.20 -7.86 0.09
N VAL A 84 -2.76 -6.64 -0.23
CA VAL A 84 -3.25 -5.88 -1.39
C VAL A 84 -2.10 -5.31 -2.21
N GLY A 85 -1.13 -4.70 -1.54
CA GLY A 85 0.02 -4.07 -2.19
C GLY A 85 0.19 -2.59 -1.82
N LEU A 86 1.12 -1.94 -2.50
CA LEU A 86 1.46 -0.54 -2.27
C LEU A 86 0.28 0.41 -2.53
N SER A 87 -0.64 0.03 -3.43
CA SER A 87 -1.84 0.79 -3.79
C SER A 87 -2.77 1.06 -2.61
N LEU A 88 -2.81 0.18 -1.60
CA LEU A 88 -3.52 0.41 -0.34
C LEU A 88 -2.57 0.89 0.76
N GLY A 89 -1.36 0.31 0.84
CA GLY A 89 -0.40 0.60 1.92
C GLY A 89 0.00 2.08 2.00
N LEU A 90 0.29 2.70 0.84
CA LEU A 90 0.67 4.10 0.73
C LEU A 90 -0.45 5.05 1.20
N PRO A 91 -1.66 5.02 0.61
CA PRO A 91 -2.72 5.94 1.03
C PRO A 91 -3.17 5.72 2.48
N LEU A 92 -3.21 4.47 2.96
CA LEU A 92 -3.52 4.17 4.35
C LEU A 92 -2.52 4.84 5.30
N TYR A 93 -1.22 4.75 4.99
CA TYR A 93 -0.19 5.41 5.79
C TYR A 93 -0.32 6.93 5.79
N LEU A 94 -0.50 7.53 4.61
CA LEU A 94 -0.63 8.98 4.49
C LEU A 94 -1.85 9.51 5.27
N TRP A 95 -2.94 8.76 5.27
CA TRP A 95 -4.11 9.07 6.09
C TRP A 95 -3.81 9.00 7.60
N LEU A 96 -3.12 7.95 8.06
CA LEU A 96 -2.71 7.82 9.47
C LEU A 96 -1.76 8.95 9.90
N ARG A 97 -0.80 9.28 9.04
CA ARG A 97 0.16 10.37 9.25
C ARG A 97 -0.54 11.71 9.42
N GLU A 98 -1.50 12.02 8.55
CA GLU A 98 -2.26 13.28 8.62
C GLU A 98 -3.10 13.37 9.92
N ARG A 99 -3.59 12.24 10.44
CA ARG A 99 -4.26 12.19 11.76
C ARG A 99 -3.30 12.38 12.92
N ALA A 100 -2.07 11.90 12.81
CA ALA A 100 -1.05 12.06 13.84
C ALA A 100 -0.60 13.52 13.96
N LEU A 101 -0.39 14.19 12.82
CA LEU A 101 0.01 15.59 12.76
C LEU A 101 -1.06 16.53 13.33
N GLU A 102 -2.35 16.29 13.06
CA GLU A 102 -3.44 17.08 13.66
C GLU A 102 -3.56 16.94 15.19
N LYS A 103 -3.11 15.82 15.76
CA LYS A 103 -3.13 15.60 17.21
C LYS A 103 -1.98 16.29 17.93
N GLN A 104 -0.95 16.76 17.21
CA GLN A 104 0.12 17.52 17.83
C GLN A 104 -0.43 18.90 18.23
N PRO A 105 -0.25 19.34 19.49
CA PRO A 105 -0.67 20.68 19.89
C PRO A 105 0.06 21.69 19.00
N GLY A 106 -0.70 22.57 18.35
CA GLY A 106 -0.12 23.65 17.55
C GLY A 106 0.85 24.50 18.40
N PRO A 107 1.83 25.17 17.78
CA PRO A 107 2.74 26.03 18.53
C PRO A 107 1.92 27.03 19.36
N ILE A 108 2.21 27.09 20.66
CA ILE A 108 1.69 28.12 21.54
C ILE A 108 2.30 29.43 21.01
N HIS A 109 1.56 30.15 20.17
CA HIS A 109 1.85 31.54 19.88
C HIS A 109 1.52 32.32 21.15
N ALA A 110 2.55 32.49 22.00
CA ALA A 110 2.57 33.42 23.12
C ALA A 110 2.99 34.82 22.63
#